data_AF-A0A6A3PEQ6-F1
#
_entry.id   AF-A0A6A3PEQ6-F1
#
_cell.length_a   1.000
_cell.length_b   1.000
_cell.length_c   1.000
_cell.angle_alpha   90.00
_cell.angle_beta   90.00
_cell.angle_gamma   90.00
#
_symmetry.space_group_name_H-M   'P 1'
#
loop_
_entity.id
_entity.type
_entity.pdbx_description
1 polymer ?
#
loop_
_entity_poly.entity_id
_entity_poly.type
_entity_poly.pdbx_seq_one_letter_code
_entity_poly.pdbx_strand_id
1 'polypeptide(L)'
;MEASVENAAFPREALVSTGLFNVVDKGHMPLVASSLKDSPSCSCFDIQEKLKTRGWIVPAYTFSMGAEGLTAMRVVTKQNYSCQMAKMLVQDILHAVAALEQHSRLLHVLPAKTSMATNSVAVHPMPAVVKIKHSKLGSNK
;
A
#
# COMPACT_ATOMS: atom_id res chain seq x y z
N MET A 1 6.92 -13.88 -31.57
CA MET A 1 5.99 -14.06 -30.43
C MET A 1 6.57 -15.06 -29.44
N GLU A 2 7.12 -16.18 -29.90
CA GLU A 2 7.73 -17.22 -29.04
C GLU A 2 8.80 -16.71 -28.07
N ALA A 3 9.81 -15.97 -28.52
CA ALA A 3 10.88 -15.46 -27.64
C ALA A 3 10.38 -14.59 -26.48
N SER A 4 9.27 -13.86 -26.67
CA SER A 4 8.69 -13.03 -25.60
C SER A 4 7.90 -13.85 -24.58
N VAL A 5 7.35 -15.00 -24.99
CA VAL A 5 6.67 -15.95 -24.08
C VAL A 5 7.72 -16.71 -23.26
N GLU A 6 8.82 -17.12 -23.87
CA GLU A 6 9.95 -17.77 -23.18
C GLU A 6 10.54 -16.86 -22.08
N ASN A 7 10.69 -15.56 -22.36
CA ASN A 7 11.16 -14.60 -21.36
C ASN A 7 10.21 -14.43 -20.16
N ALA A 8 8.94 -14.83 -20.28
CA ALA A 8 7.97 -14.84 -19.18
C ALA A 8 8.07 -16.09 -18.29
N ALA A 9 8.74 -17.16 -18.75
CA ALA A 9 8.86 -18.41 -18.00
C ALA A 9 9.68 -18.22 -16.72
N PHE A 10 10.85 -17.60 -16.82
CA PHE A 10 11.73 -17.36 -15.67
C PHE A 10 11.04 -16.59 -14.52
N PRO A 11 10.47 -15.38 -14.72
CA PRO A 11 9.83 -14.65 -13.63
C PRO A 11 8.60 -15.38 -13.08
N ARG A 12 7.89 -16.17 -13.91
CA ARG A 12 6.77 -17.00 -13.46
C ARG A 12 7.26 -18.06 -12.46
N GLU A 13 8.25 -18.86 -12.86
CA GLU A 13 8.80 -19.92 -12.01
C GLU A 13 9.44 -19.35 -10.75
N ALA A 14 10.20 -18.27 -10.86
CA ALA A 14 10.89 -17.66 -9.73
C ALA A 14 9.91 -17.08 -8.69
N LEU A 15 8.80 -16.47 -9.12
CA LEU A 15 7.77 -15.99 -8.20
C LEU A 15 7.03 -17.15 -7.52
N VAL A 16 6.72 -18.23 -8.25
CA VAL A 16 6.09 -19.43 -7.67
C VAL A 16 7.02 -20.11 -6.67
N SER A 17 8.31 -20.24 -6.98
CA SER A 17 9.29 -20.93 -6.12
C SER A 17 9.49 -20.23 -4.77
N THR A 18 9.18 -18.93 -4.68
CA THR A 18 9.23 -18.21 -3.39
C THR A 18 8.16 -18.66 -2.41
N GLY A 19 7.13 -19.35 -2.90
CA GLY A 19 5.98 -19.76 -2.09
C GLY A 19 5.04 -18.61 -1.72
N LEU A 20 5.38 -17.34 -2.00
CA LEU A 20 4.62 -16.15 -1.61
C LEU A 20 3.57 -15.73 -2.64
N PHE A 21 3.73 -16.13 -3.91
CA PHE A 21 2.87 -15.70 -5.01
C PHE A 21 2.10 -16.87 -5.62
N ASN A 22 0.90 -16.58 -6.12
CA ASN A 22 0.12 -17.44 -7.00
C ASN A 22 0.13 -16.84 -8.41
N VAL A 23 0.32 -17.67 -9.44
CA VAL A 23 0.19 -17.24 -10.83
C VAL A 23 -1.28 -17.29 -11.22
N VAL A 24 -1.80 -16.20 -11.76
CA VAL A 24 -3.21 -16.05 -12.14
C VAL A 24 -3.43 -16.05 -13.67
N ASP A 25 -2.36 -16.21 -14.45
CA ASP A 25 -2.43 -16.34 -15.92
C ASP A 25 -2.31 -17.78 -16.40
N LYS A 26 -2.64 -18.00 -17.69
CA LYS A 26 -2.59 -19.31 -18.37
C LYS A 26 -1.32 -19.56 -19.21
N GLY A 27 -0.31 -18.71 -19.12
CA GLY A 27 0.99 -18.93 -19.80
C GLY A 27 1.08 -18.69 -21.31
N HIS A 28 -0.03 -18.39 -22.00
CA HIS A 28 -0.04 -18.22 -23.47
C HIS A 28 0.29 -16.80 -23.94
N MET A 29 0.32 -15.83 -23.03
CA MET A 29 0.63 -14.43 -23.33
C MET A 29 2.05 -14.10 -22.85
N PRO A 30 2.73 -13.13 -23.48
CA PRO A 30 4.03 -12.62 -23.03
C PRO A 30 3.85 -11.69 -21.82
N LEU A 31 3.30 -12.24 -20.75
CA LEU A 31 3.09 -11.58 -19.47
C LEU A 31 3.07 -12.62 -18.36
N VAL A 32 3.37 -12.16 -17.15
CA VAL A 32 3.16 -12.89 -15.91
C VAL A 32 2.22 -12.06 -15.05
N ALA A 33 1.07 -12.64 -14.72
CA ALA A 33 0.17 -12.08 -13.72
C ALA A 33 0.27 -12.92 -12.45
N SER A 34 0.55 -12.28 -11.33
CA SER A 34 0.69 -12.94 -10.04
C SER A 34 -0.06 -12.20 -8.94
N SER A 35 -0.73 -12.95 -8.06
CA SER A 35 -1.30 -12.43 -6.83
C SER A 35 -0.42 -12.82 -5.64
N LEU A 36 -0.42 -11.99 -4.60
CA LEU A 36 0.21 -12.34 -3.34
C LEU A 36 -0.69 -13.34 -2.60
N LYS A 37 -0.12 -14.38 -1.98
CA LYS A 37 -0.86 -15.26 -1.06
C LYS A 37 -1.13 -14.54 0.25
N ASP A 38 -2.19 -14.93 0.95
CA ASP A 38 -2.72 -14.30 2.16
C ASP A 38 -1.61 -13.81 3.10
N SER A 39 -1.31 -12.51 3.00
CA SER A 39 -0.37 -11.80 3.83
C SER A 39 -1.12 -10.65 4.50
N PRO A 40 -1.21 -10.63 5.84
CA PRO A 40 -1.87 -9.53 6.55
C PRO A 40 -1.04 -8.23 6.55
N SER A 41 0.21 -8.28 6.07
CA SER A 41 1.18 -7.19 6.23
C SER A 41 1.40 -6.34 4.98
N CYS A 42 1.06 -6.84 3.79
CA CYS A 42 1.28 -6.11 2.54
C CYS A 42 0.33 -6.56 1.42
N SER A 43 0.01 -5.65 0.51
CA SER A 43 -0.81 -5.89 -0.68
C SER A 43 0.00 -5.77 -1.98
N CYS A 44 -0.55 -6.25 -3.11
CA CYS A 44 0.08 -6.03 -4.43
C CYS A 44 0.22 -4.53 -4.78
N PHE A 45 -0.63 -3.67 -4.23
CA PHE A 45 -0.54 -2.21 -4.42
C PHE A 45 0.68 -1.62 -3.70
N ASP A 46 0.97 -2.08 -2.48
CA ASP A 46 2.15 -1.63 -1.72
C ASP A 46 3.45 -2.05 -2.43
N ILE A 47 3.47 -3.28 -2.95
CA ILE A 47 4.60 -3.78 -3.74
C ILE A 47 4.78 -2.93 -5.01
N GLN A 48 3.70 -2.62 -5.72
CA GLN A 48 3.73 -1.72 -6.88
C GLN A 48 4.36 -0.36 -6.51
N GLU A 49 3.94 0.25 -5.40
CA GLU A 49 4.48 1.55 -4.97
C GLU A 49 5.97 1.47 -4.66
N LYS A 50 6.41 0.41 -3.98
CA LYS A 50 7.82 0.20 -3.68
C LYS A 50 8.67 -0.06 -4.93
N LEU A 51 8.11 -0.76 -5.91
CA LEU A 51 8.76 -0.99 -7.20
C LEU A 51 8.91 0.30 -8.01
N LYS A 52 7.92 1.20 -7.95
CA LYS A 52 8.00 2.53 -8.59
C LYS A 52 9.20 3.34 -8.11
N THR A 53 9.58 3.26 -6.84
CA THR A 53 10.76 3.99 -6.33
C THR A 53 12.08 3.48 -6.91
N ARG A 54 12.10 2.25 -7.46
CA ARG A 54 13.25 1.66 -8.17
C ARG A 54 13.16 1.85 -9.69
N GLY A 55 12.16 2.57 -10.18
CA GLY A 55 11.95 2.82 -11.61
C GLY A 55 11.15 1.72 -12.34
N TRP A 56 10.66 0.71 -11.63
CA TRP A 56 9.81 -0.32 -12.23
C TRP A 56 8.36 0.14 -12.32
N ILE A 57 7.73 -0.10 -13.48
CA ILE A 57 6.30 0.16 -13.68
C ILE A 57 5.60 -1.20 -13.79
N VAL A 58 5.09 -1.69 -12.65
CA VAL A 58 4.35 -2.95 -12.57
C VAL A 58 2.92 -2.65 -12.11
N PRO A 59 1.91 -2.70 -13.00
CA PRO A 59 0.53 -2.42 -12.62
C PRO A 59 -0.03 -3.49 -11.70
N ALA A 60 -0.68 -3.05 -10.63
CA ALA A 60 -1.53 -3.85 -9.76
C ALA A 60 -3.00 -3.48 -9.94
N TYR A 61 -3.89 -4.48 -9.88
CA TYR A 61 -5.33 -4.31 -10.01
C TYR A 61 -6.07 -5.32 -9.13
N THR A 62 -7.29 -4.94 -8.73
CA THR A 62 -8.22 -5.79 -8.00
C THR A 62 -9.14 -6.48 -9.00
N PHE A 63 -9.38 -7.78 -8.82
CA PHE A 63 -10.39 -8.48 -9.60
C PHE A 63 -11.80 -8.08 -9.15
N SER A 64 -12.71 -7.87 -10.10
CA SER A 64 -14.14 -7.70 -9.85
C SER A 64 -14.88 -9.04 -9.92
N MET A 65 -16.16 -9.04 -9.53
CA MET A 65 -17.18 -10.10 -9.73
C MET A 65 -16.63 -11.54 -9.76
N GLY A 66 -16.70 -12.23 -8.61
CA GLY A 66 -16.32 -13.64 -8.46
C GLY A 66 -14.98 -13.90 -7.78
N ALA A 67 -14.15 -12.87 -7.61
CA ALA A 67 -12.91 -12.90 -6.82
C ALA A 67 -12.67 -11.54 -6.13
N GLU A 68 -13.71 -11.00 -5.50
CA GLU A 68 -13.64 -9.72 -4.78
C GLU A 68 -12.60 -9.81 -3.66
N GLY A 69 -11.66 -8.87 -3.64
CA GLY A 69 -10.54 -8.85 -2.69
C GLY A 69 -9.25 -9.48 -3.21
N LEU A 70 -9.28 -10.23 -4.31
CA LEU A 70 -8.04 -10.70 -4.94
C LEU A 70 -7.36 -9.54 -5.68
N THR A 71 -6.11 -9.27 -5.32
CA THR A 71 -5.26 -8.30 -6.02
C THR A 71 -4.15 -9.01 -6.75
N ALA A 72 -3.83 -8.56 -7.96
CA ALA A 72 -2.73 -9.11 -8.74
C ALA A 72 -1.90 -8.01 -9.38
N MET A 73 -0.63 -8.31 -9.57
CA MET A 73 0.32 -7.53 -10.36
C MET A 73 0.55 -8.18 -11.71
N ARG A 74 0.84 -7.38 -12.75
CA ARG A 74 1.10 -7.88 -14.10
C ARG A 74 2.41 -7.33 -14.66
N VAL A 75 3.33 -8.24 -14.96
CA VAL A 75 4.58 -7.96 -15.67
C VAL A 75 4.41 -8.33 -17.13
N VAL A 76 4.62 -7.39 -18.05
CA VAL A 76 4.52 -7.66 -19.51
C VAL A 76 5.92 -7.80 -20.08
N THR A 77 6.21 -8.93 -20.73
CA THR A 77 7.50 -9.18 -21.37
C THR A 77 7.48 -8.66 -22.81
N LYS A 78 8.18 -7.54 -23.04
CA LYS A 78 8.33 -6.94 -24.39
C LYS A 78 9.58 -7.50 -25.07
N GLN A 79 9.78 -7.18 -26.36
CA GLN A 79 10.96 -7.62 -27.13
C GLN A 79 12.31 -7.29 -26.45
N ASN A 80 12.41 -6.14 -25.76
CA ASN A 80 13.64 -5.72 -25.09
C ASN A 80 13.75 -6.22 -23.64
N TYR A 81 12.84 -7.09 -23.18
CA TYR A 81 12.86 -7.61 -21.83
C TYR A 81 13.76 -8.85 -21.77
N SER A 82 15.00 -8.66 -21.31
CA SER A 82 15.98 -9.75 -21.21
C SER A 82 15.80 -10.60 -19.94
N CYS A 83 16.34 -11.82 -19.93
CA CYS A 83 16.37 -12.67 -18.73
C CYS A 83 17.05 -11.97 -17.54
N GLN A 84 18.08 -11.15 -17.77
CA GLN A 84 18.73 -10.40 -16.70
C GLN A 84 17.82 -9.33 -16.09
N MET A 85 17.04 -8.62 -16.91
CA MET A 85 16.01 -7.71 -16.41
C MET A 85 14.95 -8.45 -15.61
N ALA A 86 14.58 -9.66 -16.02
CA ALA A 86 13.66 -10.50 -15.28
C ALA A 86 14.18 -10.89 -13.90
N LYS A 87 15.46 -11.30 -13.82
CA LYS A 87 16.15 -11.57 -12.55
C LYS A 87 16.16 -10.36 -11.62
N MET A 88 16.54 -9.19 -12.15
CA MET A 88 16.55 -7.95 -11.37
C MET A 88 15.16 -7.58 -10.86
N LEU A 89 14.13 -7.68 -11.71
CA LEU A 89 12.75 -7.41 -11.30
C LEU A 89 12.29 -8.33 -10.17
N VAL A 90 12.52 -9.64 -10.31
CA VAL A 90 12.14 -10.61 -9.27
C VAL A 90 12.87 -10.30 -7.96
N GLN A 91 14.17 -9.99 -8.02
CA GLN A 91 14.92 -9.62 -6.83
C GLN A 91 14.36 -8.35 -6.16
N ASP A 92 13.99 -7.34 -6.95
CA ASP A 92 13.38 -6.11 -6.43
C ASP A 92 11.98 -6.33 -5.85
N ILE A 93 11.19 -7.25 -6.42
CA ILE A 93 9.92 -7.68 -5.83
C ILE A 93 10.15 -8.28 -4.44
N LEU A 94 11.11 -9.20 -4.30
CA LEU A 94 11.40 -9.84 -3.02
C LEU A 94 11.92 -8.86 -1.97
N HIS A 95 12.80 -7.94 -2.38
CA HIS A 95 13.24 -6.85 -1.50
C HIS A 95 12.09 -5.95 -1.07
N ALA A 96 11.15 -5.65 -1.97
CA ALA A 96 9.97 -4.86 -1.64
C ALA A 96 9.09 -5.58 -0.60
N VAL A 97 8.81 -6.87 -0.80
CA VAL A 97 8.04 -7.68 0.15
C VAL A 97 8.73 -7.71 1.53
N ALA A 98 10.02 -8.03 1.59
CA ALA A 98 10.76 -8.09 2.84
C ALA A 98 10.77 -6.73 3.58
N ALA A 99 10.94 -5.62 2.85
CA ALA A 99 10.91 -4.28 3.43
C ALA A 99 9.52 -3.92 3.98
N LEU A 100 8.44 -4.29 3.27
CA LEU A 100 7.07 -4.05 3.71
C LEU A 100 6.72 -4.89 4.95
N GLU A 101 7.13 -6.17 4.97
CA GLU A 101 6.94 -7.02 6.15
C GLU A 101 7.71 -6.51 7.38
N GLN A 102 8.93 -6.01 7.19
CA GLN A 102 9.70 -5.41 8.28
C GLN A 102 9.03 -4.13 8.78
N HIS A 103 8.54 -3.28 7.89
CA HIS A 103 7.85 -2.04 8.27
C HIS A 103 6.56 -2.31 9.03
N SER A 104 5.74 -3.26 8.57
CA SER A 104 4.52 -3.69 9.24
C SER A 104 4.81 -4.22 10.65
N ARG A 105 5.86 -5.04 10.82
CA ARG A 105 6.30 -5.51 12.14
C ARG A 105 6.67 -4.37 13.09
N LEU A 106 7.39 -3.35 12.61
CA LEU A 106 7.76 -2.20 13.44
C LEU A 106 6.53 -1.42 13.91
N LEU A 107 5.52 -1.24 13.06
CA LEU A 107 4.28 -0.56 13.42
C LEU A 107 3.44 -1.35 14.44
N HIS A 108 3.42 -2.69 14.36
CA HIS A 108 2.69 -3.54 15.30
C HIS A 108 3.37 -3.72 16.67
N VAL A 109 4.69 -3.56 16.77
CA VAL A 109 5.44 -3.72 18.03
C VAL A 109 5.40 -2.44 18.90
N LEU A 110 5.07 -1.28 18.33
CA LEU A 110 4.86 -0.07 19.12
C LEU A 110 3.47 -0.13 19.79
N PRO A 111 3.37 -0.11 21.13
CA PRO A 111 2.07 0.05 21.76
C PRO A 111 1.54 1.42 21.36
N ALA A 112 0.40 1.45 20.69
CA ALA A 112 -0.37 2.66 20.43
C ALA A 112 -0.80 3.28 21.78
N LYS A 113 0.09 4.06 22.39
CA LYS A 113 -0.22 4.94 23.51
C LYS A 113 0.04 6.37 23.07
N THR A 114 -0.87 6.89 22.27
CA THR A 114 -1.15 8.32 22.24
C THR A 114 -2.65 8.49 22.42
N SER A 115 -3.07 8.27 23.67
CA SER A 115 -4.24 8.95 24.18
C SER A 115 -3.98 10.44 24.01
N MET A 116 -4.73 11.08 23.11
CA MET A 116 -4.86 12.53 23.08
C MET A 116 -5.41 12.97 24.44
N ALA A 117 -4.52 13.28 25.38
CA ALA A 117 -4.85 14.13 26.50
C ALA A 117 -5.05 15.54 25.93
N THR A 118 -6.30 15.97 25.88
CA THR A 118 -6.67 17.37 25.76
C THR A 118 -5.99 18.13 26.90
N ASN A 119 -4.87 18.80 26.59
CA ASN A 119 -4.37 19.85 27.44
C ASN A 119 -5.19 21.10 27.15
N SER A 120 -6.33 21.20 27.83
CA SER A 120 -7.01 22.48 28.06
C SER A 120 -6.07 23.35 28.90
N VAL A 121 -5.32 24.24 28.24
CA VAL A 121 -4.61 25.32 28.91
C VAL A 121 -5.66 26.19 29.61
N ALA A 122 -5.69 26.11 30.93
CA ALA A 122 -6.42 27.06 31.77
C ALA A 122 -5.78 28.44 31.60
N VAL A 123 -6.34 29.25 30.71
CA VAL A 123 -6.04 30.69 30.65
C VAL A 123 -6.78 31.31 31.83
N HIS A 124 -6.02 31.85 32.78
CA HIS A 124 -6.51 32.54 33.95
C HIS A 124 -7.60 33.57 33.62
N PRO A 125 -8.66 33.70 34.44
CA PRO A 125 -9.64 34.77 34.26
C PRO A 125 -9.01 36.14 34.59
N MET A 126 -9.06 37.04 33.61
CA MET A 126 -8.75 38.47 33.74
C MET A 126 -9.68 39.13 34.78
N PRO A 127 -9.22 40.07 35.61
CA PRO A 127 -10.08 40.71 36.61
C PRO A 127 -11.18 41.56 35.96
N ALA A 128 -12.36 41.51 36.58
CA ALA A 128 -13.61 42.06 36.09
C ALA A 128 -13.61 43.60 35.95
N VAL A 129 -13.94 44.09 34.75
CA VAL A 129 -14.42 45.46 34.55
C VAL A 129 -15.83 45.58 35.15
N VAL A 130 -15.95 46.45 36.15
CA VAL A 130 -17.20 46.84 36.81
C VAL A 130 -18.13 47.50 35.78
N LYS A 131 -19.24 46.83 35.43
CA LYS A 131 -20.34 47.45 34.68
C LYS A 131 -21.31 48.12 35.67
N ILE A 132 -21.31 49.45 35.64
CA ILE A 132 -22.23 50.30 36.39
C ILE A 132 -23.67 50.07 35.87
N LYS A 133 -24.58 49.80 36.81
CA LYS A 133 -26.02 49.61 36.61
C LYS A 133 -26.67 50.99 36.41
N HIS A 134 -27.35 51.21 35.28
CA HIS A 134 -28.45 52.17 35.24
C HIS A 134 -29.77 51.43 35.04
N SER A 135 -30.72 51.82 35.87
CA SER A 135 -31.97 51.17 36.22
C SER A 135 -33.06 51.29 35.16
N LYS A 136 -33.88 50.23 35.10
CA LYS A 136 -35.22 50.11 34.52
C LYS A 136 -36.01 51.42 34.42
N LEU A 137 -36.71 51.58 33.31
CA LEU A 137 -38.16 51.80 33.39
C LEU A 137 -38.85 51.21 32.14
N GLY A 138 -39.60 50.14 32.35
CA GLY A 138 -40.71 49.81 31.48
C GLY A 138 -41.97 50.39 32.10
N SER A 139 -42.81 51.04 31.30
CA SER A 139 -44.25 51.01 31.55
C SER A 139 -45.02 51.24 30.26
N ASN A 140 -46.07 50.45 30.17
CA ASN A 140 -47.05 50.25 29.13
C ASN A 140 -48.08 51.38 29.12
N LYS A 141 -48.47 51.88 27.93
CA LYS A 141 -49.84 52.19 27.46
C LYS A 141 -49.81 53.01 26.18
#